data_AF-F2PUT9-F1
#
_entry.id   AF-F2PUT9-F1
#
_cell.length_a   1.000
_cell.length_b   1.000
_cell.length_c   1.000
_cell.angle_alpha   90.00
_cell.angle_beta   90.00
_cell.angle_gamma   90.00
#
_symmetry.space_group_name_H-M   'P 1'
#
loop_
_entity.id
_entity.type
_entity.pdbx_description
1 polymer ?
#
loop_
_entity_poly.entity_id
_entity_poly.type
_entity_poly.pdbx_seq_one_letter_code
_entity_poly.pdbx_strand_id
1 'polypeptide(L)'
;MHRLALRAGRSRKPSIPRLAPRSFATVRQPENKDPVELDQITTLSNGLRVATESLPGPFAGVGVYIDAGSRYENNELRGVSHIVDRLAFKSTSKRNADQMLESLESLGGNIQCASSRESLMYQSASFNSTVPTTLGLLAETIRDPLITEDEVAQQLAVAEYEITELWAKPEMILPELVNMAAYKDNTLGNPLLCPRERLGQITKSTVDKYRTAFFNPNKMVVAFAGVSHTDAVRMTEQYFGDMKNQKSPLLAQFGSETSSTHGEEEVPTFPAFSPSSTTPTESPDSSAPHSPSSTPPSSPSSPGLLSRVPFFKNLSTSAPNQATVSPLNPSLLQTDLIDVSRPSYYTGGFMSLPRIPPPANPAMPRLSHIHLAFEALPISSPDIYALATLQTLLGGGGSFSAGGPGKGMYSRLYTNVLNQHGWVESCMAFNLSYTDSGLFGISASCVPNSIANMLEVMCRELQALTLDSGYSGLQIQEVNRAKNQLRSSLLMNLESRMVELEDLGRQVQVHGRKIGVQEMCKKIEALTVDDLRRVAKQVFGGLVQNRGQGTGRPTVVIQEGEMEGTKLAPLQWTEIQQRIAKWGLGRA
;
A
#
# COMPACT_ATOMS: atom_id res chain seq x y z
N MET A 1 59.87 99.30 -19.57
CA MET A 1 58.86 100.04 -18.78
C MET A 1 57.72 99.11 -18.40
N HIS A 2 57.27 99.22 -17.14
CA HIS A 2 55.99 98.76 -16.56
C HIS A 2 55.69 97.26 -16.27
N ARG A 3 55.81 96.95 -14.97
CA ARG A 3 54.79 96.41 -14.02
C ARG A 3 53.84 95.27 -14.44
N LEU A 4 54.00 94.14 -13.74
CA LEU A 4 53.03 93.42 -12.88
C LEU A 4 51.56 93.26 -13.34
N ALA A 5 51.12 92.01 -13.48
CA ALA A 5 49.96 91.44 -12.77
C ALA A 5 49.98 89.89 -12.78
N LEU A 6 49.67 89.29 -11.63
CA LEU A 6 49.81 87.87 -11.28
C LEU A 6 48.59 87.00 -11.64
N ARG A 7 48.89 85.76 -12.07
CA ARG A 7 48.22 84.44 -11.89
C ARG A 7 46.69 84.36 -11.67
N ALA A 8 46.05 83.53 -12.51
CA ALA A 8 45.10 82.50 -12.08
C ALA A 8 44.97 81.37 -13.14
N GLY A 9 45.76 80.30 -13.00
CA GLY A 9 45.58 79.08 -13.79
C GLY A 9 44.47 78.22 -13.20
N ARG A 10 43.38 78.00 -13.95
CA ARG A 10 42.25 77.14 -13.54
C ARG A 10 42.70 75.69 -13.35
N SER A 11 42.43 75.17 -12.15
CA SER A 11 42.60 73.78 -11.74
C SER A 11 41.82 72.80 -12.64
N ARG A 12 42.52 71.82 -13.21
CA ARG A 12 41.92 70.65 -13.88
C ARG A 12 41.38 69.71 -12.80
N LYS A 13 40.05 69.53 -12.75
CA LYS A 13 39.40 68.53 -11.88
C LYS A 13 39.88 67.11 -12.25
N PRO A 14 40.21 66.25 -11.27
CA PRO A 14 40.59 64.87 -11.54
C PRO A 14 39.38 64.03 -11.98
N SER A 15 39.57 63.21 -13.01
CA SER A 15 38.59 62.24 -13.51
C SER A 15 38.42 61.10 -12.50
N ILE A 16 37.21 60.96 -11.94
CA ILE A 16 36.84 59.82 -11.08
C ILE A 16 36.66 58.59 -11.98
N PRO A 17 37.38 57.47 -11.75
CA PRO A 17 37.15 56.24 -12.50
C PRO A 17 35.77 55.66 -12.15
N ARG A 18 34.96 55.38 -13.17
CA ARG A 18 33.67 54.67 -13.01
C ARG A 18 33.94 53.27 -12.45
N LEU A 19 33.49 53.02 -11.22
CA LEU A 19 33.44 51.67 -10.66
C LEU A 19 32.52 50.80 -11.52
N ALA A 20 33.02 49.64 -11.95
CA ALA A 20 32.23 48.62 -12.63
C ALA A 20 31.02 48.23 -11.75
N PRO A 21 29.84 47.96 -12.35
CA PRO A 21 28.69 47.50 -11.57
C PRO A 21 29.07 46.17 -10.91
N ARG A 22 28.96 46.11 -9.59
CA ARG A 22 29.14 44.87 -8.84
C ARG A 22 28.04 43.90 -9.29
N SER A 23 28.39 42.95 -10.14
CA SER A 23 27.58 41.76 -10.37
C SER A 23 27.60 40.93 -9.09
N PHE A 24 26.44 40.45 -8.66
CA PHE A 24 26.39 39.43 -7.61
C PHE A 24 27.31 38.27 -8.01
N ALA A 25 28.08 37.76 -7.05
CA ALA A 25 28.85 36.54 -7.26
C ALA A 25 27.86 35.42 -7.60
N THR A 26 27.92 34.91 -8.83
CA THR A 26 27.25 33.65 -9.15
C THR A 26 28.01 32.59 -8.36
N VAL A 27 27.44 32.17 -7.22
CA VAL A 27 27.88 30.93 -6.59
C VAL A 27 27.65 29.87 -7.65
N ARG A 28 28.73 29.33 -8.22
CA ARG A 28 28.66 28.00 -8.84
C ARG A 28 28.32 27.09 -7.69
N GLN A 29 27.03 26.85 -7.48
CA GLN A 29 26.64 25.74 -6.62
C GLN A 29 27.32 24.52 -7.24
N PRO A 30 28.06 23.71 -6.47
CA PRO A 30 28.41 22.39 -6.96
C PRO A 30 27.11 21.75 -7.46
N GLU A 31 27.14 21.11 -8.63
CA GLU A 31 25.97 20.40 -9.15
C GLU A 31 25.38 19.61 -7.99
N ASN A 32 24.14 19.95 -7.63
CA ASN A 32 23.51 19.45 -6.42
C ASN A 32 23.20 17.98 -6.71
N LYS A 33 24.16 17.11 -6.35
CA LYS A 33 24.08 15.67 -6.57
C LYS A 33 22.77 15.18 -5.99
N ASP A 34 22.06 14.34 -6.75
CA ASP A 34 20.84 13.73 -6.27
C ASP A 34 21.18 12.97 -4.96
N PRO A 35 20.41 13.08 -3.86
CA PRO A 35 20.59 12.24 -2.70
C PRO A 35 20.73 10.75 -3.04
N VAL A 36 20.10 10.30 -4.14
CA VAL A 36 20.23 8.94 -4.66
C VAL A 36 21.64 8.58 -5.16
N GLU A 37 22.50 9.56 -5.46
CA GLU A 37 23.92 9.31 -5.68
C GLU A 37 24.66 8.84 -4.41
N LEU A 38 24.07 9.02 -3.22
CA LEU A 38 24.55 8.43 -1.98
C LEU A 38 24.03 7.01 -1.78
N ASP A 39 23.06 6.57 -2.60
CA ASP A 39 22.49 5.25 -2.48
C ASP A 39 23.48 4.21 -2.96
N GLN A 40 23.70 3.20 -2.12
CA GLN A 40 24.59 2.10 -2.44
C GLN A 40 23.88 0.78 -2.16
N ILE A 41 24.05 -0.16 -3.08
CA ILE A 41 23.48 -1.50 -2.99
C ILE A 41 24.62 -2.49 -3.13
N THR A 42 24.79 -3.34 -2.13
CA THR A 42 25.74 -4.47 -2.15
C THR A 42 24.96 -5.77 -1.99
N THR A 43 25.28 -6.79 -2.78
CA THR A 43 24.76 -8.14 -2.59
C THR A 43 25.81 -8.97 -1.85
N LEU A 44 25.46 -9.52 -0.69
CA LEU A 44 26.32 -10.40 0.09
C LEU A 44 26.51 -11.75 -0.62
N SER A 45 27.48 -12.54 -0.17
CA SER A 45 27.81 -13.84 -0.78
C SER A 45 26.66 -14.85 -0.74
N ASN A 46 25.74 -14.70 0.21
CA ASN A 46 24.55 -15.52 0.36
C ASN A 46 23.33 -15.01 -0.43
N GLY A 47 23.48 -13.92 -1.18
CA GLY A 47 22.48 -13.29 -2.05
C GLY A 47 21.54 -12.29 -1.37
N LEU A 48 21.71 -12.02 -0.06
CA LEU A 48 21.01 -10.93 0.61
C LEU A 48 21.51 -9.58 0.10
N ARG A 49 20.58 -8.64 -0.11
CA ARG A 49 20.90 -7.29 -0.59
C ARG A 49 20.94 -6.31 0.59
N VAL A 50 21.96 -5.47 0.62
CA VAL A 50 22.13 -4.37 1.58
C VAL A 50 21.99 -3.06 0.82
N ALA A 51 21.00 -2.25 1.19
CA ALA A 51 20.74 -0.95 0.58
C ALA A 51 20.94 0.16 1.62
N THR A 52 21.60 1.25 1.26
CA THR A 52 21.79 2.38 2.18
C THR A 52 21.55 3.71 1.50
N GLU A 53 20.88 4.62 2.19
CA GLU A 53 20.88 6.05 1.91
C GLU A 53 21.63 6.77 3.03
N SER A 54 22.82 7.29 2.73
CA SER A 54 23.72 7.83 3.74
C SER A 54 23.48 9.32 4.05
N LEU A 55 22.22 9.72 4.28
CA LEU A 55 21.85 11.07 4.71
C LEU A 55 21.94 11.22 6.25
N PRO A 56 22.97 11.90 6.79
CA PRO A 56 23.18 11.98 8.23
C PRO A 56 22.04 12.71 8.92
N GLY A 57 21.60 12.17 10.07
CA GLY A 57 20.57 12.77 10.91
C GLY A 57 20.76 12.38 12.37
N PRO A 58 19.94 12.91 13.28
CA PRO A 58 19.98 12.53 14.70
C PRO A 58 19.51 11.09 14.97
N PHE A 59 18.75 10.52 14.03
CA PHE A 59 18.23 9.16 14.07
C PHE A 59 18.60 8.42 12.79
N ALA A 60 18.56 7.10 12.86
CA ALA A 60 18.76 6.20 11.74
C ALA A 60 17.57 5.24 11.62
N GLY A 61 17.21 4.92 10.38
CA GLY A 61 16.25 3.88 10.05
C GLY A 61 16.96 2.58 9.71
N VAL A 62 16.46 1.45 10.19
CA VAL A 62 16.89 0.12 9.78
C VAL A 62 15.68 -0.76 9.52
N GLY A 63 15.67 -1.47 8.40
CA GLY A 63 14.55 -2.32 8.01
C GLY A 63 14.97 -3.54 7.23
N VAL A 64 14.21 -4.62 7.36
CA VAL A 64 14.35 -5.86 6.60
C VAL A 64 13.04 -6.11 5.84
N TYR A 65 13.14 -6.18 4.52
CA TYR A 65 12.03 -6.34 3.59
C TYR A 65 12.14 -7.71 2.95
N ILE A 66 11.12 -8.56 3.16
CA ILE A 66 11.10 -9.95 2.72
C ILE A 66 10.05 -10.07 1.61
N ASP A 67 10.44 -10.64 0.47
CA ASP A 67 9.53 -10.95 -0.65
C ASP A 67 8.64 -12.14 -0.28
N ALA A 68 7.56 -11.79 0.42
CA ALA A 68 6.60 -12.65 1.07
C ALA A 68 5.29 -11.88 1.25
N GLY A 69 4.17 -12.55 1.53
CA GLY A 69 2.88 -11.91 1.70
C GLY A 69 1.74 -12.76 1.15
N SER A 70 0.52 -12.26 1.33
CA SER A 70 -0.69 -13.03 1.04
C SER A 70 -0.79 -13.47 -0.43
N ARG A 71 -0.18 -12.74 -1.38
CA ARG A 71 -0.23 -13.11 -2.80
C ARG A 71 0.44 -14.45 -3.11
N TYR A 72 1.39 -14.86 -2.28
CA TYR A 72 2.18 -16.06 -2.49
C TYR A 72 1.62 -17.27 -1.74
N GLU A 73 0.57 -17.09 -0.94
CA GLU A 73 -0.04 -18.16 -0.17
C GLU A 73 -0.84 -19.11 -1.06
N ASN A 74 -0.59 -20.41 -0.91
CA ASN A 74 -1.48 -21.45 -1.43
C ASN A 74 -2.63 -21.71 -0.44
N ASN A 75 -3.47 -22.71 -0.74
CA ASN A 75 -4.61 -23.04 0.12
C ASN A 75 -4.19 -23.47 1.54
N GLU A 76 -3.02 -24.10 1.69
CA GLU A 76 -2.49 -24.54 2.98
C GLU A 76 -1.95 -23.38 3.82
N LEU A 77 -1.32 -22.40 3.18
CA LEU A 77 -0.69 -21.25 3.83
C LEU A 77 -1.58 -20.01 3.89
N ARG A 78 -2.83 -20.09 3.40
CA ARG A 78 -3.76 -18.96 3.38
C ARG A 78 -3.97 -18.39 4.78
N GLY A 79 -3.71 -17.09 4.93
CA GLY A 79 -3.82 -16.30 6.15
C GLY A 79 -2.59 -16.33 7.06
N VAL A 80 -1.52 -17.06 6.70
CA VAL A 80 -0.37 -17.26 7.57
C VAL A 80 0.53 -16.02 7.62
N SER A 81 0.62 -15.23 6.56
CA SER A 81 1.39 -13.96 6.55
C SER A 81 0.89 -13.00 7.62
N HIS A 82 -0.43 -12.92 7.81
CA HIS A 82 -1.07 -12.13 8.85
C HIS A 82 -0.76 -12.65 10.26
N ILE A 83 -0.58 -13.97 10.44
CA ILE A 83 -0.21 -14.52 11.76
C ILE A 83 1.30 -14.35 12.01
N VAL A 84 2.12 -14.45 10.97
CA VAL A 84 3.57 -14.28 11.04
C VAL A 84 3.95 -12.85 11.43
N ASP A 85 3.24 -11.84 10.93
CA ASP A 85 3.50 -10.44 11.34
C ASP A 85 3.21 -10.21 12.83
N ARG A 86 2.14 -10.81 13.36
CA ARG A 86 1.76 -10.75 14.79
C ARG A 86 2.71 -11.51 15.70
N LEU A 87 3.38 -12.52 15.15
CA LEU A 87 4.42 -13.29 15.84
C LEU A 87 5.79 -12.60 15.80
N ALA A 88 5.93 -11.45 15.14
CA ALA A 88 7.13 -10.64 15.22
C ALA A 88 7.42 -10.25 16.67
N PHE A 89 8.71 -10.23 17.03
CA PHE A 89 9.19 -9.79 18.34
C PHE A 89 8.67 -10.60 19.54
N LYS A 90 8.26 -11.86 19.30
CA LYS A 90 7.99 -12.85 20.35
C LYS A 90 9.26 -13.57 20.79
N SER A 91 9.13 -14.67 21.52
CA SER A 91 10.29 -15.40 22.05
C SER A 91 11.20 -15.95 20.95
N THR A 92 12.49 -15.97 21.25
CA THR A 92 13.58 -16.46 20.40
C THR A 92 14.37 -17.49 21.18
N SER A 93 15.34 -18.16 20.54
CA SER A 93 16.21 -19.09 21.27
C SER A 93 17.10 -18.40 22.32
N LYS A 94 17.24 -17.06 22.27
CA LYS A 94 18.11 -16.29 23.17
C LYS A 94 17.36 -15.54 24.26
N ARG A 95 16.10 -15.16 24.01
CA ARG A 95 15.29 -14.35 24.92
C ARG A 95 13.84 -14.81 24.93
N ASN A 96 13.22 -14.74 26.10
CA ASN A 96 11.77 -14.87 26.17
C ASN A 96 11.07 -13.60 25.63
N ALA A 97 9.75 -13.65 25.48
CA ALA A 97 8.97 -12.56 24.91
C ALA A 97 9.08 -11.25 25.74
N ASP A 98 9.09 -11.34 27.07
CA ASP A 98 9.19 -10.17 27.96
C ASP A 98 10.56 -9.50 27.82
N GLN A 99 11.64 -10.28 27.80
CA GLN A 99 13.00 -9.78 27.58
C GLN A 99 13.18 -9.15 26.20
N MET A 100 12.52 -9.71 25.17
CA MET A 100 12.50 -9.11 23.84
C MET A 100 11.81 -7.74 23.89
N LEU A 101 10.64 -7.65 24.54
CA LEU A 101 9.90 -6.39 24.68
C LEU A 101 10.68 -5.33 25.47
N GLU A 102 11.25 -5.69 26.63
CA GLU A 102 12.11 -4.80 27.44
C GLU A 102 13.29 -4.26 26.62
N SER A 103 13.92 -5.13 25.81
CA SER A 103 15.01 -4.73 24.94
C SER A 103 14.55 -3.71 23.90
N LEU A 104 13.36 -3.91 23.31
CA LEU A 104 12.79 -2.99 22.32
C LEU A 104 12.39 -1.64 22.92
N GLU A 105 11.79 -1.64 24.11
CA GLU A 105 11.45 -0.43 24.85
C GLU A 105 12.69 0.39 25.21
N SER A 106 13.79 -0.28 25.59
CA SER A 106 15.07 0.40 25.89
C SER A 106 15.68 1.12 24.68
N LEU A 107 15.28 0.76 23.46
CA LEU A 107 15.71 1.38 22.20
C LEU A 107 14.80 2.54 21.76
N GLY A 108 13.74 2.82 22.52
CA GLY A 108 12.74 3.86 22.24
C GLY A 108 11.41 3.33 21.71
N GLY A 109 11.23 2.01 21.59
CA GLY A 109 9.95 1.38 21.28
C GLY A 109 9.40 1.62 19.86
N ASN A 110 10.11 2.36 19.00
CA ASN A 110 9.68 2.65 17.63
C ASN A 110 10.08 1.52 16.68
N ILE A 111 9.37 0.40 16.78
CA ILE A 111 9.57 -0.79 15.96
C ILE A 111 8.23 -1.32 15.48
N GLN A 112 8.20 -1.78 14.23
CA GLN A 112 7.00 -2.33 13.63
C GLN A 112 7.30 -3.51 12.71
N CYS A 113 6.37 -4.45 12.69
CA CYS A 113 6.27 -5.46 11.64
C CYS A 113 4.91 -5.34 10.96
N ALA A 114 4.89 -5.43 9.64
CA ALA A 114 3.66 -5.40 8.87
C ALA A 114 3.77 -6.33 7.67
N SER A 115 2.71 -7.13 7.43
CA SER A 115 2.55 -7.86 6.18
C SER A 115 1.69 -7.09 5.18
N SER A 116 2.00 -7.29 3.90
CA SER A 116 1.23 -6.83 2.76
C SER A 116 0.98 -8.00 1.81
N ARG A 117 0.42 -7.72 0.64
CA ARG A 117 0.26 -8.73 -0.42
C ARG A 117 1.59 -9.23 -0.95
N GLU A 118 2.60 -8.37 -1.07
CA GLU A 118 3.88 -8.66 -1.75
C GLU A 118 5.13 -8.42 -0.90
N SER A 119 4.97 -7.92 0.32
CA SER A 119 6.11 -7.69 1.21
C SER A 119 5.74 -7.96 2.66
N LEU A 120 6.69 -8.52 3.41
CA LEU A 120 6.69 -8.57 4.87
C LEU A 120 7.86 -7.74 5.38
N MET A 121 7.57 -6.76 6.24
CA MET A 121 8.51 -5.71 6.60
C MET A 121 8.75 -5.73 8.10
N TYR A 122 10.01 -5.63 8.51
CA TYR A 122 10.43 -5.43 9.90
C TYR A 122 11.27 -4.16 9.93
N GLN A 123 10.82 -3.10 10.58
CA GLN A 123 11.50 -1.80 10.51
C GLN A 123 11.45 -1.04 11.82
N SER A 124 12.46 -0.20 12.04
CA SER A 124 12.60 0.62 13.23
C SER A 124 13.37 1.90 12.90
N ALA A 125 13.01 2.99 13.58
CA ALA A 125 13.82 4.19 13.67
C ALA A 125 14.34 4.33 15.09
N SER A 126 15.67 4.42 15.23
CA SER A 126 16.34 4.50 16.54
C SER A 126 17.49 5.52 16.51
N PHE A 127 18.09 5.77 17.67
CA PHE A 127 19.30 6.59 17.75
C PHE A 127 20.45 5.93 16.96
N ASN A 128 21.36 6.76 16.43
CA ASN A 128 22.49 6.27 15.63
C ASN A 128 23.37 5.25 16.39
N SER A 129 23.58 5.47 17.69
CA SER A 129 24.37 4.58 18.54
C SER A 129 23.73 3.22 18.77
N THR A 130 22.42 3.10 18.60
CA THR A 130 21.67 1.88 18.90
C THR A 130 21.41 1.01 17.66
N VAL A 131 21.73 1.49 16.45
CA VAL A 131 21.57 0.74 15.19
C VAL A 131 22.13 -0.68 15.24
N PRO A 132 23.35 -0.95 15.78
CA PRO A 132 23.86 -2.31 15.85
C PRO A 132 23.01 -3.24 16.70
N THR A 133 22.42 -2.72 17.78
CA THR A 133 21.51 -3.46 18.68
C THR A 133 20.17 -3.68 18.02
N THR A 134 19.60 -2.65 17.40
CA THR A 134 18.31 -2.71 16.67
C THR A 134 18.38 -3.77 15.56
N LEU A 135 19.42 -3.72 14.70
CA LEU A 135 19.61 -4.72 13.66
C LEU A 135 19.78 -6.13 14.23
N GLY A 136 20.48 -6.27 15.36
CA GLY A 136 20.62 -7.54 16.06
C GLY A 136 19.28 -8.14 16.50
N LEU A 137 18.37 -7.32 17.04
CA LEU A 137 17.02 -7.76 17.43
C LEU A 137 16.16 -8.11 16.21
N LEU A 138 16.22 -7.30 15.14
CA LEU A 138 15.56 -7.61 13.86
C LEU A 138 16.03 -8.97 13.33
N ALA A 139 17.34 -9.18 13.28
CA ALA A 139 17.94 -10.44 12.84
C ALA A 139 17.50 -11.62 13.72
N GLU A 140 17.42 -11.43 15.03
CA GLU A 140 17.02 -12.48 15.96
C GLU A 140 15.57 -12.93 15.72
N THR A 141 14.61 -11.99 15.65
CA THR A 141 13.20 -12.34 15.41
C THR A 141 12.97 -12.90 14.01
N ILE A 142 13.75 -12.47 13.01
CA ILE A 142 13.63 -12.94 11.63
C ILE A 142 14.26 -14.31 11.45
N ARG A 143 15.39 -14.60 12.09
CA ARG A 143 16.17 -15.82 11.84
C ARG A 143 15.88 -16.95 12.82
N ASP A 144 15.66 -16.63 14.08
CA ASP A 144 15.64 -17.60 15.19
C ASP A 144 14.47 -17.38 16.16
N PRO A 145 13.22 -17.25 15.67
CA PRO A 145 12.06 -17.24 16.55
C PRO A 145 11.75 -18.65 17.05
N LEU A 146 11.32 -18.76 18.31
CA LEU A 146 10.99 -20.05 18.93
C LEU A 146 9.64 -20.60 18.44
N ILE A 147 8.69 -19.69 18.18
CA ILE A 147 7.32 -19.95 17.72
C ILE A 147 6.69 -21.09 18.51
N THR A 148 6.25 -20.81 19.72
CA THR A 148 5.57 -21.80 20.55
C THR A 148 4.10 -21.96 20.11
N GLU A 149 3.52 -23.15 20.33
CA GLU A 149 2.08 -23.36 20.06
C GLU A 149 1.21 -22.39 20.89
N ASP A 150 1.65 -22.05 22.10
CA ASP A 150 0.95 -21.09 22.97
C ASP A 150 0.99 -19.67 22.38
N GLU A 151 2.12 -19.19 21.88
CA GLU A 151 2.21 -17.89 21.20
C GLU A 151 1.34 -17.85 19.95
N VAL A 152 1.34 -18.93 19.15
CA VAL A 152 0.48 -19.05 17.96
C VAL A 152 -0.99 -18.99 18.36
N ALA A 153 -1.41 -19.77 19.37
CA ALA A 153 -2.78 -19.76 19.86
C ALA A 153 -3.22 -18.38 20.38
N GLN A 154 -2.34 -17.67 21.08
CA GLN A 154 -2.60 -16.30 21.52
C GLN A 154 -2.77 -15.34 20.34
N GLN A 155 -1.90 -15.40 19.33
CA GLN A 155 -2.01 -14.52 18.17
C GLN A 155 -3.24 -14.84 17.30
N LEU A 156 -3.66 -16.10 17.24
CA LEU A 156 -4.91 -16.49 16.57
C LEU A 156 -6.14 -15.91 17.29
N ALA A 157 -6.16 -15.92 18.62
CA ALA A 157 -7.24 -15.31 19.39
C ALA A 157 -7.30 -13.78 19.19
N VAL A 158 -6.14 -13.12 19.17
CA VAL A 158 -6.04 -11.68 18.87
C VAL A 158 -6.51 -11.37 17.45
N ALA A 159 -6.08 -12.18 16.47
CA ALA A 159 -6.50 -12.03 15.08
C ALA A 159 -8.01 -12.23 14.93
N GLU A 160 -8.63 -13.18 15.64
CA GLU A 160 -10.09 -13.38 15.60
C GLU A 160 -10.85 -12.12 16.05
N TYR A 161 -10.41 -11.50 17.13
CA TYR A 161 -10.99 -10.26 17.64
C TYR A 161 -10.81 -9.11 16.64
N GLU A 162 -9.59 -8.90 16.14
CA GLU A 162 -9.31 -7.87 15.15
C GLU A 162 -10.14 -8.05 13.88
N ILE A 163 -10.18 -9.26 13.32
CA ILE A 163 -10.96 -9.57 12.13
C ILE A 163 -12.42 -9.20 12.39
N THR A 164 -12.97 -9.57 13.54
CA THR A 164 -14.35 -9.23 13.91
C THR A 164 -14.57 -7.71 13.94
N GLU A 165 -13.64 -6.94 14.52
CA GLU A 165 -13.70 -5.48 14.56
C GLU A 165 -13.56 -4.84 13.16
N LEU A 166 -12.72 -5.37 12.29
CA LEU A 166 -12.55 -4.88 10.92
C LEU A 166 -13.79 -5.15 10.07
N TRP A 167 -14.41 -6.33 10.19
CA TRP A 167 -15.66 -6.66 9.51
C TRP A 167 -16.83 -5.78 9.95
N ALA A 168 -16.77 -5.19 11.14
CA ALA A 168 -17.76 -4.23 11.62
C ALA A 168 -17.61 -2.81 11.02
N LYS A 169 -16.50 -2.53 10.32
CA LYS A 169 -16.13 -1.22 9.76
C LYS A 169 -16.08 -1.28 8.23
N PRO A 170 -17.18 -0.95 7.52
CA PRO A 170 -17.24 -0.99 6.05
C PRO A 170 -16.07 -0.29 5.36
N GLU A 171 -15.67 0.89 5.85
CA GLU A 171 -14.56 1.67 5.33
C GLU A 171 -13.21 0.95 5.38
N MET A 172 -13.04 0.00 6.31
CA MET A 172 -11.81 -0.79 6.46
C MET A 172 -11.86 -2.10 5.66
N ILE A 173 -12.99 -2.80 5.66
CA ILE A 173 -13.09 -4.12 5.03
C ILE A 173 -13.33 -4.05 3.51
N LEU A 174 -14.07 -3.06 3.02
CA LEU A 174 -14.43 -3.01 1.60
C LEU A 174 -13.23 -2.86 0.65
N PRO A 175 -12.18 -2.08 0.94
CA PRO A 175 -10.97 -2.05 0.11
C PRO A 175 -10.30 -3.42 -0.05
N GLU A 176 -10.34 -4.26 0.99
CA GLU A 176 -9.84 -5.64 0.92
C GLU A 176 -10.70 -6.49 0.00
N LEU A 177 -12.03 -6.37 0.13
CA LEU A 177 -12.98 -7.10 -0.70
C LEU A 177 -12.95 -6.69 -2.17
N VAL A 178 -12.53 -5.47 -2.49
CA VAL A 178 -12.30 -5.02 -3.88
C VAL A 178 -11.18 -5.83 -4.53
N ASN A 179 -10.08 -6.11 -3.83
CA ASN A 179 -9.01 -6.97 -4.34
C ASN A 179 -9.48 -8.41 -4.51
N MET A 180 -10.17 -8.95 -3.51
CA MET A 180 -10.74 -10.30 -3.57
C MET A 180 -11.76 -10.43 -4.72
N ALA A 181 -12.60 -9.43 -4.95
CA ALA A 181 -13.55 -9.45 -6.07
C ALA A 181 -12.84 -9.34 -7.42
N ALA A 182 -11.82 -8.50 -7.53
CA ALA A 182 -11.08 -8.26 -8.77
C ALA A 182 -10.28 -9.47 -9.25
N TYR A 183 -9.58 -10.14 -8.34
CA TYR A 183 -8.66 -11.23 -8.64
C TYR A 183 -9.17 -12.61 -8.19
N LYS A 184 -10.28 -12.68 -7.43
CA LYS A 184 -10.88 -13.95 -6.95
C LYS A 184 -9.83 -14.82 -6.23
N ASP A 185 -9.83 -16.13 -6.45
CA ASP A 185 -8.94 -17.08 -5.79
C ASP A 185 -7.53 -17.17 -6.43
N ASN A 186 -6.97 -16.06 -6.95
CA ASN A 186 -5.60 -16.05 -7.45
C ASN A 186 -4.77 -14.86 -6.93
N THR A 187 -3.51 -15.15 -6.59
CA THR A 187 -2.46 -14.20 -6.17
C THR A 187 -2.99 -12.99 -5.39
N LEU A 188 -3.15 -11.82 -6.02
CA LEU A 188 -3.59 -10.56 -5.38
C LEU A 188 -5.01 -10.61 -4.79
N GLY A 189 -5.82 -11.59 -5.19
CA GLY A 189 -7.13 -11.87 -4.63
C GLY A 189 -7.11 -12.77 -3.40
N ASN A 190 -5.95 -13.33 -3.05
CA ASN A 190 -5.78 -13.96 -1.75
C ASN A 190 -6.04 -12.92 -0.64
N PRO A 191 -6.82 -13.30 0.40
CA PRO A 191 -7.12 -12.41 1.51
C PRO A 191 -5.86 -11.93 2.23
N LEU A 192 -5.74 -10.61 2.43
CA LEU A 192 -4.70 -10.02 3.27
C LEU A 192 -4.94 -10.36 4.75
N LEU A 193 -6.22 -10.36 5.16
CA LEU A 193 -6.64 -10.78 6.49
C LEU A 193 -6.89 -12.29 6.49
N CYS A 194 -6.41 -12.98 7.53
CA CYS A 194 -6.67 -14.41 7.68
C CYS A 194 -8.19 -14.69 7.67
N PRO A 195 -8.70 -15.58 6.79
CA PRO A 195 -10.11 -15.96 6.82
C PRO A 195 -10.48 -16.59 8.18
N ARG A 196 -11.69 -16.29 8.68
CA ARG A 196 -12.11 -16.75 10.01
C ARG A 196 -12.15 -18.28 10.10
N GLU A 197 -12.59 -18.93 9.04
CA GLU A 197 -12.64 -20.39 8.88
C GLU A 197 -11.26 -21.05 8.87
N ARG A 198 -10.20 -20.28 8.62
CA ARG A 198 -8.81 -20.75 8.58
C ARG A 198 -8.09 -20.62 9.93
N LEU A 199 -8.56 -19.77 10.84
CA LEU A 199 -7.92 -19.54 12.13
C LEU A 199 -7.68 -20.85 12.91
N GLY A 200 -8.68 -21.74 12.98
CA GLY A 200 -8.58 -23.02 13.69
C GLY A 200 -7.68 -24.07 13.02
N GLN A 201 -7.15 -23.79 11.83
CA GLN A 201 -6.31 -24.72 11.05
C GLN A 201 -4.83 -24.30 11.04
N ILE A 202 -4.52 -23.09 11.51
CA ILE A 202 -3.14 -22.59 11.59
C ILE A 202 -2.52 -23.11 12.88
N THR A 203 -1.37 -23.77 12.76
CA THR A 203 -0.57 -24.29 13.88
C THR A 203 0.87 -23.81 13.75
N LYS A 204 1.71 -24.04 14.77
CA LYS A 204 3.16 -23.83 14.65
C LYS A 204 3.73 -24.44 13.37
N SER A 205 3.33 -25.67 13.03
CA SER A 205 3.81 -26.35 11.81
C SER A 205 3.49 -25.58 10.53
N THR A 206 2.29 -24.99 10.44
CA THR A 206 1.88 -24.17 9.29
C THR A 206 2.74 -22.90 9.20
N VAL A 207 3.01 -22.25 10.33
CA VAL A 207 3.89 -21.07 10.41
C VAL A 207 5.33 -21.42 10.00
N ASP A 208 5.87 -22.54 10.49
CA ASP A 208 7.22 -23.01 10.15
C ASP A 208 7.35 -23.33 8.65
N LYS A 209 6.31 -23.92 8.03
CA LYS A 209 6.27 -24.15 6.58
C LYS A 209 6.31 -22.83 5.79
N TYR A 210 5.51 -21.85 6.18
CA TYR A 210 5.54 -20.51 5.57
C TYR A 210 6.94 -19.90 5.69
N ARG A 211 7.53 -19.94 6.88
CA ARG A 211 8.87 -19.38 7.11
C ARG A 211 9.94 -20.07 6.27
N THR A 212 9.90 -21.39 6.18
CA THR A 212 10.82 -22.17 5.33
C THR A 212 10.73 -21.75 3.86
N ALA A 213 9.54 -21.45 3.36
CA ALA A 213 9.34 -21.05 1.96
C ALA A 213 9.82 -19.61 1.65
N PHE A 214 9.67 -18.69 2.61
CA PHE A 214 9.81 -17.25 2.33
C PHE A 214 11.02 -16.58 3.00
N PHE A 215 11.49 -17.07 4.15
CA PHE A 215 12.58 -16.46 4.92
C PHE A 215 13.96 -16.92 4.41
N ASN A 216 14.24 -16.59 3.15
CA ASN A 216 15.49 -16.88 2.46
C ASN A 216 16.29 -15.60 2.18
N PRO A 217 17.63 -15.61 2.31
CA PRO A 217 18.45 -14.40 2.13
C PRO A 217 18.27 -13.75 0.75
N ASN A 218 18.13 -14.54 -0.31
CA ASN A 218 17.88 -14.04 -1.68
C ASN A 218 16.57 -13.24 -1.83
N LYS A 219 15.62 -13.44 -0.93
CA LYS A 219 14.33 -12.73 -0.90
C LYS A 219 14.35 -11.52 0.04
N MET A 220 15.49 -11.22 0.66
CA MET A 220 15.62 -10.17 1.67
C MET A 220 16.40 -8.97 1.13
N VAL A 221 15.94 -7.79 1.53
CA VAL A 221 16.69 -6.53 1.45
C VAL A 221 16.80 -5.99 2.86
N VAL A 222 18.03 -5.72 3.32
CA VAL A 222 18.27 -4.96 4.55
C VAL A 222 18.58 -3.53 4.14
N ALA A 223 17.68 -2.60 4.46
CA ALA A 223 17.80 -1.19 4.13
C ALA A 223 18.23 -0.39 5.36
N PHE A 224 19.05 0.65 5.15
CA PHE A 224 19.43 1.61 6.17
C PHE A 224 19.28 3.03 5.66
N ALA A 225 18.73 3.92 6.48
CA ALA A 225 18.65 5.34 6.19
C ALA A 225 19.39 6.12 7.29
N GLY A 226 20.43 6.85 6.91
CA GLY A 226 21.34 7.59 7.81
C GLY A 226 22.52 6.79 8.38
N VAL A 227 22.87 5.67 7.75
CA VAL A 227 24.01 4.83 8.14
C VAL A 227 25.01 4.76 6.98
N SER A 228 26.32 4.71 7.29
CA SER A 228 27.35 4.55 6.26
C SER A 228 27.23 3.18 5.58
N HIS A 229 27.43 3.13 4.26
CA HIS A 229 27.32 1.86 3.52
C HIS A 229 28.29 0.80 4.05
N THR A 230 29.52 1.19 4.37
CA THR A 230 30.54 0.29 4.91
C THR A 230 30.15 -0.32 6.26
N ASP A 231 29.54 0.46 7.15
CA ASP A 231 29.08 -0.07 8.44
C ASP A 231 27.83 -0.93 8.27
N ALA A 232 26.90 -0.53 7.41
CA ALA A 232 25.70 -1.30 7.10
C ALA A 232 26.04 -2.69 6.55
N VAL A 233 26.95 -2.77 5.59
CA VAL A 233 27.42 -4.05 5.03
C VAL A 233 28.10 -4.90 6.11
N ARG A 234 29.00 -4.31 6.91
CA ARG A 234 29.69 -5.01 8.00
C ARG A 234 28.72 -5.58 9.03
N MET A 235 27.76 -4.77 9.49
CA MET A 235 26.76 -5.21 10.48
C MET A 235 25.81 -6.25 9.89
N THR A 236 25.41 -6.09 8.62
CA THR A 236 24.53 -7.06 7.96
C THR A 236 25.23 -8.39 7.74
N GLU A 237 26.50 -8.40 7.31
CA GLU A 237 27.31 -9.62 7.21
C GLU A 237 27.43 -10.31 8.57
N GLN A 238 27.64 -9.55 9.65
CA GLN A 238 27.71 -10.08 11.01
C GLN A 238 26.42 -10.80 11.43
N TYR A 239 25.24 -10.25 11.11
CA TYR A 239 23.96 -10.76 11.59
C TYR A 239 23.18 -11.62 10.61
N PHE A 240 23.51 -11.59 9.32
CA PHE A 240 22.80 -12.29 8.24
C PHE A 240 23.73 -13.09 7.31
N GLY A 241 25.05 -12.87 7.34
CA GLY A 241 25.99 -13.45 6.35
C GLY A 241 26.05 -14.98 6.34
N ASP A 242 25.86 -15.63 7.48
CA ASP A 242 25.85 -17.09 7.62
C ASP A 242 24.51 -17.75 7.28
N MET A 243 23.48 -16.98 6.89
CA MET A 243 22.22 -17.55 6.42
C MET A 243 22.44 -18.41 5.18
N LYS A 244 21.98 -19.66 5.25
CA LYS A 244 22.04 -20.58 4.11
C LYS A 244 20.94 -20.22 3.12
N ASN A 245 21.34 -19.97 1.88
CA ASN A 245 20.41 -19.87 0.76
C ASN A 245 19.79 -21.27 0.52
N GLN A 246 18.53 -21.46 0.93
CA GLN A 246 17.82 -22.68 0.59
C GLN A 246 17.43 -22.58 -0.88
N LYS A 247 17.94 -23.49 -1.72
CA LYS A 247 17.46 -23.64 -3.09
C LYS A 247 15.99 -24.07 -3.03
N SER A 248 15.06 -23.11 -3.04
CA SER A 248 13.65 -23.39 -3.24
C SER A 248 13.49 -24.06 -4.61
N PRO A 249 12.73 -25.16 -4.73
CA PRO A 249 12.51 -25.80 -6.01
C PRO A 249 11.74 -24.83 -6.91
N LEU A 250 12.37 -24.47 -8.04
CA LEU A 250 11.94 -23.51 -9.08
C LEU A 250 12.27 -22.03 -8.78
N LEU A 251 13.47 -21.62 -9.21
CA LEU A 251 13.84 -20.23 -9.42
C LEU A 251 14.39 -20.11 -10.84
N ALA A 252 13.57 -19.67 -11.78
CA ALA A 252 14.08 -19.01 -12.97
C ALA A 252 14.49 -17.59 -12.53
N GLN A 253 15.77 -17.44 -12.20
CA GLN A 253 16.39 -16.14 -12.00
C GLN A 253 16.30 -15.37 -13.33
N PHE A 254 15.57 -14.25 -13.36
CA PHE A 254 15.94 -13.17 -14.25
C PHE A 254 17.11 -12.42 -13.61
N GLY A 255 18.30 -12.99 -13.77
CA GLY A 255 19.52 -12.21 -13.73
C GLY A 255 19.60 -11.45 -15.04
N SER A 256 19.61 -10.12 -14.98
CA SER A 256 20.08 -9.31 -16.10
C SER A 256 21.57 -9.62 -16.28
N GLU A 257 21.90 -10.55 -17.16
CA GLU A 257 23.26 -10.71 -17.65
C GLU A 257 23.56 -9.55 -18.59
N THR A 258 24.41 -8.64 -18.12
CA THR A 258 25.04 -7.59 -18.89
C THR A 258 25.86 -8.20 -20.02
N SER A 259 25.27 -8.26 -21.22
CA SER A 259 26.03 -8.34 -22.47
C SER A 259 26.02 -6.95 -23.10
N SER A 260 27.20 -6.33 -23.14
CA SER A 260 27.44 -5.00 -23.66
C SER A 260 27.09 -4.88 -25.16
N THR A 261 25.97 -4.25 -25.47
CA THR A 261 25.76 -3.51 -26.73
C THR A 261 24.77 -2.36 -26.49
N HIS A 262 25.20 -1.14 -26.79
CA HIS A 262 24.46 0.12 -26.65
C HIS A 262 23.03 0.06 -27.20
N GLY A 263 22.07 0.52 -26.39
CA GLY A 263 20.66 0.71 -26.73
C GLY A 263 19.86 1.05 -25.47
N GLU A 264 19.82 2.33 -25.10
CA GLU A 264 19.16 2.87 -23.91
C GLU A 264 17.63 2.78 -24.03
N GLU A 265 16.97 2.17 -23.04
CA GLU A 265 15.59 2.47 -22.63
C GLU A 265 15.34 1.83 -21.25
N GLU A 266 15.70 2.54 -20.18
CA GLU A 266 15.44 2.13 -18.79
C GLU A 266 14.18 2.84 -18.26
N VAL A 267 13.33 2.07 -17.57
CA VAL A 267 11.98 2.46 -17.11
C VAL A 267 11.97 2.73 -15.58
N PRO A 268 11.63 3.97 -15.14
CA PRO A 268 11.57 4.36 -13.70
C PRO A 268 10.18 4.30 -13.02
N THR A 269 10.14 4.22 -11.67
CA THR A 269 8.95 3.87 -10.84
C THR A 269 8.87 4.52 -9.43
N PHE A 270 7.73 4.38 -8.71
CA PHE A 270 7.43 4.96 -7.37
C PHE A 270 7.32 3.91 -6.22
N PRO A 271 7.37 4.35 -4.93
CA PRO A 271 6.83 3.62 -3.77
C PRO A 271 5.31 3.44 -3.80
N ALA A 272 4.86 2.24 -3.45
CA ALA A 272 3.46 1.91 -3.26
C ALA A 272 2.96 2.38 -1.89
N PHE A 273 2.24 3.50 -1.83
CA PHE A 273 1.48 3.89 -0.65
C PHE A 273 0.16 3.12 -0.61
N SER A 274 0.12 2.03 0.16
CA SER A 274 -1.14 1.58 0.74
C SER A 274 -1.46 2.50 1.92
N PRO A 275 -2.72 2.92 2.14
CA PRO A 275 -3.07 3.58 3.40
C PRO A 275 -2.96 2.54 4.51
N SER A 276 -1.78 2.45 5.14
CA SER A 276 -1.70 1.97 6.51
C SER A 276 -2.48 2.98 7.33
N SER A 277 -3.64 2.57 7.85
CA SER A 277 -4.38 3.33 8.83
C SER A 277 -3.51 3.52 10.07
N THR A 278 -2.73 4.60 10.15
CA THR A 278 -2.18 5.09 11.41
C THR A 278 -3.34 5.67 12.19
N THR A 279 -4.00 4.84 13.00
CA THR A 279 -4.83 5.31 14.11
C THR A 279 -3.93 6.02 15.13
N PRO A 280 -4.32 7.19 15.68
CA PRO A 280 -3.63 7.76 16.83
C PRO A 280 -3.84 6.86 18.05
N THR A 281 -2.76 6.46 18.70
CA THR A 281 -2.78 5.79 19.99
C THR A 281 -3.11 6.82 21.07
N GLU A 282 -4.33 6.80 21.61
CA GLU A 282 -4.62 7.43 22.90
C GLU A 282 -4.22 6.48 24.02
N SER A 283 -3.29 6.92 24.86
CA SER A 283 -2.86 6.25 26.09
C SER A 283 -3.98 6.34 27.15
N PRO A 284 -4.37 5.25 27.83
CA PRO A 284 -5.21 5.34 29.00
C PRO A 284 -4.34 5.55 30.26
N ASP A 285 -4.46 6.72 30.87
CA ASP A 285 -3.92 7.01 32.19
C ASP A 285 -4.51 6.09 33.25
N SER A 286 -3.61 5.49 34.02
CA SER A 286 -3.87 4.63 35.17
C SER A 286 -4.37 5.43 36.38
N SER A 287 -5.55 5.09 36.90
CA SER A 287 -5.81 5.15 38.35
C SER A 287 -6.97 4.24 38.74
N ALA A 288 -6.64 3.12 39.38
CA ALA A 288 -7.60 2.30 40.12
C ALA A 288 -7.63 2.76 41.58
N PRO A 289 -8.76 2.53 42.29
CA PRO A 289 -8.62 2.01 43.64
C PRO A 289 -9.54 0.80 43.91
N HIS A 290 -8.88 -0.22 44.46
CA HIS A 290 -9.27 -1.30 45.38
C HIS A 290 -10.75 -1.67 45.66
N SER A 291 -10.95 -3.00 45.64
CA SER A 291 -12.10 -3.83 46.02
C SER A 291 -12.56 -3.70 47.49
N PRO A 292 -13.72 -4.31 47.87
CA PRO A 292 -13.63 -5.67 48.42
C PRO A 292 -14.75 -6.66 48.04
N SER A 293 -14.45 -7.92 48.38
CA SER A 293 -15.10 -9.23 48.22
C SER A 293 -16.60 -9.41 48.51
N SER A 294 -17.23 -10.36 47.79
CA SER A 294 -18.11 -11.40 48.39
C SER A 294 -18.38 -12.59 47.45
N THR A 295 -18.51 -13.77 48.07
CA THR A 295 -18.64 -15.15 47.55
C THR A 295 -20.10 -15.57 47.19
N PRO A 296 -20.35 -16.77 46.58
CA PRO A 296 -21.40 -17.03 45.58
C PRO A 296 -22.72 -17.61 46.16
N PRO A 297 -23.75 -17.91 45.31
CA PRO A 297 -24.03 -19.34 45.08
C PRO A 297 -24.73 -19.76 43.75
N SER A 298 -24.53 -21.05 43.44
CA SER A 298 -25.47 -22.08 42.91
C SER A 298 -26.17 -21.97 41.54
N SER A 299 -25.87 -22.97 40.70
CA SER A 299 -26.69 -23.53 39.60
C SER A 299 -27.97 -24.23 40.10
N PRO A 300 -29.01 -24.41 39.25
CA PRO A 300 -29.21 -25.73 38.63
C PRO A 300 -29.84 -25.78 37.20
N SER A 301 -29.37 -26.76 36.41
CA SER A 301 -30.06 -27.65 35.42
C SER A 301 -31.16 -27.17 34.43
N SER A 302 -30.80 -27.08 33.12
CA SER A 302 -31.39 -27.69 31.87
C SER A 302 -32.92 -27.70 31.54
N PRO A 303 -33.39 -27.99 30.29
CA PRO A 303 -32.76 -28.09 28.94
C PRO A 303 -33.50 -27.35 27.77
N GLY A 304 -32.81 -27.17 26.63
CA GLY A 304 -33.34 -27.34 25.26
C GLY A 304 -34.23 -26.25 24.61
N LEU A 305 -33.77 -25.70 23.48
CA LEU A 305 -34.56 -25.40 22.26
C LEU A 305 -33.67 -24.82 21.14
N LEU A 306 -32.81 -25.67 20.57
CA LEU A 306 -32.25 -25.46 19.23
C LEU A 306 -33.27 -25.94 18.20
N SER A 307 -34.06 -25.02 17.62
CA SER A 307 -34.62 -25.25 16.29
C SER A 307 -35.07 -23.94 15.63
N ARG A 308 -34.72 -23.80 14.35
CA ARG A 308 -35.28 -22.90 13.32
C ARG A 308 -34.67 -21.50 13.16
N VAL A 309 -33.65 -21.42 12.30
CA VAL A 309 -33.53 -20.34 11.31
C VAL A 309 -33.15 -20.96 9.94
N PRO A 310 -33.94 -20.77 8.87
CA PRO A 310 -33.70 -21.38 7.56
C PRO A 310 -33.13 -20.36 6.56
N PHE A 311 -31.82 -20.36 6.27
CA PHE A 311 -31.25 -19.42 5.30
C PHE A 311 -30.06 -19.98 4.49
N PHE A 312 -30.24 -21.15 3.88
CA PHE A 312 -29.41 -21.56 2.74
C PHE A 312 -30.28 -22.24 1.68
N LYS A 313 -30.99 -21.42 0.89
CA LYS A 313 -31.61 -21.85 -0.38
C LYS A 313 -31.54 -20.68 -1.37
N ASN A 314 -30.41 -20.57 -2.07
CA ASN A 314 -30.28 -20.08 -3.44
C ASN A 314 -28.82 -20.14 -3.94
N LEU A 315 -28.18 -21.31 -3.77
CA LEU A 315 -27.09 -21.73 -4.64
C LEU A 315 -27.68 -22.78 -5.57
N SER A 316 -27.95 -22.39 -6.81
CA SER A 316 -28.38 -23.31 -7.85
C SER A 316 -27.19 -24.20 -8.24
N THR A 317 -27.27 -25.48 -7.91
CA THR A 317 -26.44 -26.54 -8.51
C THR A 317 -27.38 -27.55 -9.15
N SER A 318 -27.30 -27.66 -10.48
CA SER A 318 -27.91 -28.78 -11.20
C SER A 318 -26.78 -29.64 -11.75
N ALA A 319 -26.53 -30.78 -11.09
CA ALA A 319 -25.81 -31.91 -11.66
C ALA A 319 -26.54 -33.20 -11.23
N PRO A 320 -26.81 -34.15 -12.15
CA PRO A 320 -27.66 -35.30 -11.86
C PRO A 320 -26.92 -36.38 -11.04
N ASN A 321 -27.65 -36.99 -10.10
CA ASN A 321 -27.22 -38.12 -9.26
C ASN A 321 -27.06 -39.41 -10.09
N GLN A 322 -25.92 -39.58 -10.75
CA GLN A 322 -25.28 -40.87 -11.04
C GLN A 322 -23.98 -40.61 -11.80
N ALA A 323 -22.90 -40.30 -11.06
CA ALA A 323 -21.55 -40.28 -11.63
C ALA A 323 -20.72 -41.34 -10.89
N THR A 324 -20.43 -42.42 -11.61
CA THR A 324 -19.51 -43.49 -11.24
C THR A 324 -18.16 -42.89 -10.87
N VAL A 325 -17.61 -43.27 -9.72
CA VAL A 325 -16.29 -42.79 -9.26
C VAL A 325 -15.22 -43.40 -10.17
N SER A 326 -14.76 -42.63 -11.16
CA SER A 326 -13.50 -42.93 -11.86
C SER A 326 -12.34 -42.79 -10.86
N PRO A 327 -11.36 -43.71 -10.88
CA PRO A 327 -10.23 -43.63 -9.95
C PRO A 327 -9.45 -42.34 -10.18
N LEU A 328 -9.15 -41.65 -9.08
CA LEU A 328 -8.39 -40.39 -9.02
C LEU A 328 -7.17 -40.43 -9.94
N ASN A 329 -7.08 -39.45 -10.83
CA ASN A 329 -5.89 -39.21 -11.64
C ASN A 329 -4.71 -38.87 -10.69
N PRO A 330 -3.59 -39.63 -10.70
CA PRO A 330 -2.47 -39.39 -9.78
C PRO A 330 -1.81 -38.00 -9.91
N SER A 331 -2.15 -37.24 -10.95
CA SER A 331 -1.74 -35.84 -11.13
C SER A 331 -2.46 -34.84 -10.21
N LEU A 332 -3.53 -35.24 -9.50
CA LEU A 332 -4.19 -34.42 -8.47
C LEU A 332 -3.54 -34.55 -7.08
N LEU A 333 -2.51 -35.40 -6.93
CA LEU A 333 -1.68 -35.53 -5.72
C LEU A 333 -0.43 -34.64 -5.78
N GLN A 334 -0.46 -33.58 -6.59
CA GLN A 334 0.61 -32.61 -6.61
C GLN A 334 0.53 -31.82 -5.29
N THR A 335 1.52 -32.01 -4.43
CA THR A 335 1.79 -31.09 -3.32
C THR A 335 1.79 -29.69 -3.93
N ASP A 336 0.93 -28.79 -3.44
CA ASP A 336 0.77 -27.42 -3.96
C ASP A 336 2.11 -26.67 -3.83
N LEU A 337 3.00 -26.86 -4.80
CA LEU A 337 4.28 -26.16 -4.88
C LEU A 337 3.99 -24.66 -4.96
N ILE A 338 4.63 -23.90 -4.07
CA ILE A 338 4.48 -22.44 -4.02
C ILE A 338 5.16 -21.85 -5.25
N ASP A 339 4.38 -21.50 -6.27
CA ASP A 339 4.86 -20.75 -7.42
C ASP A 339 4.81 -19.24 -7.13
N VAL A 340 5.94 -18.71 -6.65
CA VAL A 340 6.10 -17.28 -6.39
C VAL A 340 6.12 -16.41 -7.65
N SER A 341 6.30 -17.03 -8.83
CA SER A 341 6.41 -16.31 -10.11
C SER A 341 5.07 -16.18 -10.84
N ARG A 342 4.01 -16.79 -10.30
CA ARG A 342 2.67 -16.79 -10.90
C ARG A 342 2.16 -15.37 -11.10
N PRO A 343 1.84 -14.97 -12.35
CA PRO A 343 1.28 -13.66 -12.61
C PRO A 343 -0.18 -13.57 -12.13
N SER A 344 -0.59 -12.37 -11.74
CA SER A 344 -1.94 -12.07 -11.27
C SER A 344 -2.93 -11.95 -12.43
N TYR A 345 -3.99 -12.77 -12.43
CA TYR A 345 -5.04 -12.73 -13.43
C TYR A 345 -6.22 -11.88 -12.95
N TYR A 346 -6.41 -10.70 -13.54
CA TYR A 346 -7.53 -9.83 -13.23
C TYR A 346 -8.82 -10.31 -13.91
N THR A 347 -9.87 -10.56 -13.12
CA THR A 347 -11.14 -11.11 -13.60
C THR A 347 -12.28 -10.11 -13.65
N GLY A 348 -12.12 -8.93 -13.06
CA GLY A 348 -13.25 -8.09 -12.65
C GLY A 348 -14.15 -8.82 -11.67
N GLY A 349 -15.34 -8.30 -11.37
CA GLY A 349 -16.31 -9.04 -10.57
C GLY A 349 -17.25 -8.19 -9.74
N PHE A 350 -18.11 -8.87 -9.00
CA PHE A 350 -19.10 -8.23 -8.15
C PHE A 350 -19.20 -8.91 -6.80
N MET A 351 -19.24 -8.11 -5.74
CA MET A 351 -19.54 -8.57 -4.40
C MET A 351 -20.57 -7.65 -3.75
N SER A 352 -21.61 -8.24 -3.17
CA SER A 352 -22.60 -7.52 -2.37
C SER A 352 -22.59 -8.11 -0.96
N LEU A 353 -22.34 -7.26 0.03
CA LEU A 353 -22.37 -7.65 1.43
C LEU A 353 -23.80 -7.57 1.99
N PRO A 354 -24.07 -8.26 3.11
CA PRO A 354 -25.29 -8.06 3.89
C PRO A 354 -25.48 -6.58 4.26
N ARG A 355 -26.74 -6.18 4.37
CA ARG A 355 -27.08 -4.80 4.67
C ARG A 355 -26.63 -4.39 6.07
N ILE A 356 -26.21 -3.13 6.20
CA ILE A 356 -25.81 -2.55 7.48
C ILE A 356 -27.09 -2.15 8.23
N PRO A 357 -27.32 -2.68 9.44
CA PRO A 357 -28.45 -2.27 10.25
C PRO A 357 -28.33 -0.79 10.66
N PRO A 358 -29.43 -0.14 11.06
CA PRO A 358 -29.36 1.22 11.60
C PRO A 358 -28.36 1.33 12.75
N PRO A 359 -27.57 2.42 12.83
CA PRO A 359 -26.60 2.60 13.90
C PRO A 359 -27.31 2.70 15.26
N ALA A 360 -26.68 2.16 16.30
CA ALA A 360 -27.22 2.18 17.66
C ALA A 360 -27.41 3.61 18.19
N ASN A 361 -26.51 4.53 17.80
CA ASN A 361 -26.66 5.95 18.07
C ASN A 361 -27.44 6.61 16.91
N PRO A 362 -28.66 7.13 17.15
CA PRO A 362 -29.48 7.78 16.12
C PRO A 362 -28.84 9.03 15.51
N ALA A 363 -27.85 9.63 16.17
CA ALA A 363 -27.12 10.78 15.66
C ALA A 363 -26.08 10.41 14.59
N MET A 364 -25.70 9.13 14.47
CA MET A 364 -24.78 8.69 13.42
C MET A 364 -25.51 8.54 12.08
N PRO A 365 -24.90 8.98 10.97
CA PRO A 365 -25.52 8.85 9.66
C PRO A 365 -25.65 7.37 9.27
N ARG A 366 -26.79 7.02 8.66
CA ARG A 366 -26.95 5.75 7.96
C ARG A 366 -26.27 5.89 6.62
N LEU A 367 -25.39 4.95 6.27
CA LEU A 367 -24.62 5.00 5.03
C LEU A 367 -24.71 3.70 4.26
N SER A 368 -24.55 3.82 2.94
CA SER A 368 -24.28 2.74 2.00
C SER A 368 -22.95 3.02 1.34
N HIS A 369 -22.22 1.97 1.01
CA HIS A 369 -20.86 2.07 0.49
C HIS A 369 -20.76 1.36 -0.87
N ILE A 370 -20.01 1.96 -1.78
CA ILE A 370 -19.73 1.41 -3.10
C ILE A 370 -18.28 1.65 -3.49
N HIS A 371 -17.65 0.63 -4.07
CA HIS A 371 -16.38 0.71 -4.76
C HIS A 371 -16.58 0.31 -6.21
N LEU A 372 -16.04 1.10 -7.14
CA LEU A 372 -15.95 0.78 -8.56
C LEU A 372 -14.47 0.85 -8.94
N ALA A 373 -13.93 -0.25 -9.47
CA ALA A 373 -12.53 -0.36 -9.87
C ALA A 373 -12.37 -1.00 -11.24
N PHE A 374 -11.24 -0.74 -11.88
CA PHE A 374 -10.78 -1.36 -13.11
C PHE A 374 -9.34 -1.86 -12.93
N GLU A 375 -8.94 -2.82 -13.76
CA GLU A 375 -7.53 -3.21 -13.85
C GLU A 375 -6.67 -2.00 -14.20
N ALA A 376 -5.59 -1.84 -13.45
CA ALA A 376 -4.65 -0.75 -13.61
C ALA A 376 -3.23 -1.27 -13.83
N LEU A 377 -2.28 -0.35 -13.87
CA LEU A 377 -0.92 -0.62 -14.28
C LEU A 377 -0.08 -1.18 -13.12
N PRO A 378 0.87 -2.10 -13.39
CA PRO A 378 1.87 -2.50 -12.42
C PRO A 378 2.71 -1.28 -12.04
N ILE A 379 3.33 -1.36 -10.85
CA ILE A 379 4.18 -0.29 -10.35
C ILE A 379 5.21 0.06 -11.43
N SER A 380 5.93 -0.93 -11.99
CA SER A 380 7.00 -0.78 -13.00
C SER A 380 6.59 -0.18 -14.36
N SER A 381 5.32 0.16 -14.56
CA SER A 381 4.85 0.73 -15.82
C SER A 381 5.45 2.11 -16.07
N PRO A 382 5.85 2.45 -17.32
CA PRO A 382 6.29 3.80 -17.66
C PRO A 382 5.20 4.86 -17.39
N ASP A 383 3.94 4.46 -17.44
CA ASP A 383 2.76 5.31 -17.29
C ASP A 383 2.26 5.42 -15.84
N ILE A 384 3.01 4.87 -14.87
CA ILE A 384 2.63 4.92 -13.45
C ILE A 384 2.46 6.34 -12.92
N TYR A 385 3.29 7.29 -13.39
CA TYR A 385 3.21 8.70 -12.99
C TYR A 385 1.96 9.38 -13.54
N ALA A 386 1.51 9.02 -14.73
CA ALA A 386 0.24 9.49 -15.28
C ALA A 386 -0.93 8.95 -14.45
N LEU A 387 -0.88 7.67 -14.07
CA LEU A 387 -1.89 7.04 -13.23
C LEU A 387 -1.97 7.69 -11.83
N ALA A 388 -0.83 7.90 -11.16
CA ALA A 388 -0.77 8.62 -9.89
C ALA A 388 -1.28 10.06 -10.00
N THR A 389 -0.98 10.75 -11.11
CA THR A 389 -1.47 12.10 -11.37
C THR A 389 -3.00 12.11 -11.57
N LEU A 390 -3.57 11.10 -12.25
CA LEU A 390 -5.02 10.93 -12.36
C LEU A 390 -5.68 10.73 -10.98
N GLN A 391 -5.07 9.94 -10.10
CA GLN A 391 -5.57 9.75 -8.73
C GLN A 391 -5.56 11.08 -7.96
N THR A 392 -4.48 11.84 -8.04
CA THR A 392 -4.37 13.15 -7.37
C THR A 392 -5.36 14.18 -7.95
N LEU A 393 -5.57 14.15 -9.27
CA LEU A 393 -6.50 15.03 -9.99
C LEU A 393 -7.95 14.77 -9.59
N LEU A 394 -8.35 13.50 -9.55
CA LEU A 394 -9.66 13.10 -9.05
C LEU A 394 -9.81 13.44 -7.56
N GLY A 395 -8.79 13.10 -6.76
CA GLY A 395 -8.70 13.40 -5.34
C GLY A 395 -9.91 12.90 -4.57
N GLY A 396 -10.62 13.83 -3.92
CA GLY A 396 -11.77 13.54 -3.07
C GLY A 396 -11.44 13.41 -1.59
N GLY A 397 -12.40 12.90 -0.81
CA GLY A 397 -12.32 12.82 0.64
C GLY A 397 -13.69 12.68 1.28
N GLY A 398 -13.81 13.09 2.55
CA GLY A 398 -15.10 13.23 3.24
C GLY A 398 -15.73 14.60 3.01
N SER A 399 -17.06 14.66 3.02
CA SER A 399 -17.85 15.89 2.98
C SER A 399 -17.54 16.79 4.18
N PHE A 400 -17.26 16.20 5.33
CA PHE A 400 -16.62 16.88 6.44
C PHE A 400 -15.10 16.75 6.34
N SER A 401 -14.43 17.87 6.06
CA SER A 401 -12.98 17.93 6.02
C SER A 401 -12.48 19.05 6.92
N ALA A 402 -11.92 18.71 8.09
CA ALA A 402 -11.19 19.66 8.91
C ALA A 402 -9.78 19.89 8.31
N GLY A 403 -9.34 21.13 8.25
CA GLY A 403 -8.01 21.49 7.73
C GLY A 403 -8.01 22.69 6.78
N GLY A 404 -6.85 23.35 6.68
CA GLY A 404 -6.66 24.56 5.88
C GLY A 404 -6.51 24.32 4.37
N PRO A 405 -6.22 25.39 3.60
CA PRO A 405 -5.88 25.29 2.18
C PRO A 405 -4.74 24.29 1.92
N GLY A 406 -4.82 23.53 0.82
CA GLY A 406 -3.80 22.54 0.42
C GLY A 406 -4.27 21.09 0.44
N LYS A 407 -5.36 20.77 1.15
CA LYS A 407 -5.92 19.41 1.28
C LYS A 407 -6.65 18.84 0.04
N GLY A 408 -6.53 19.48 -1.12
CA GLY A 408 -7.14 18.98 -2.36
C GLY A 408 -8.64 19.30 -2.56
N MET A 409 -9.18 20.35 -1.92
CA MET A 409 -10.60 20.76 -2.10
C MET A 409 -10.98 21.16 -3.54
N TYR A 410 -10.00 21.44 -4.39
CA TYR A 410 -10.20 21.76 -5.81
C TYR A 410 -10.03 20.53 -6.73
N SER A 411 -9.96 19.31 -6.17
CA SER A 411 -9.98 18.08 -6.96
C SER A 411 -11.37 17.81 -7.53
N ARG A 412 -11.47 17.00 -8.59
CA ARG A 412 -12.74 16.77 -9.29
C ARG A 412 -13.79 16.15 -8.38
N LEU A 413 -13.45 15.14 -7.58
CA LEU A 413 -14.42 14.48 -6.70
C LEU A 413 -14.90 15.41 -5.57
N TYR A 414 -14.09 16.36 -5.11
CA TYR A 414 -14.60 17.41 -4.21
C TYR A 414 -15.58 18.35 -4.93
N THR A 415 -15.17 18.89 -6.07
CA THR A 415 -15.88 19.98 -6.74
C THR A 415 -17.15 19.53 -7.47
N ASN A 416 -17.10 18.38 -8.14
CA ASN A 416 -18.19 17.82 -8.94
C ASN A 416 -19.10 16.87 -8.17
N VAL A 417 -18.61 16.26 -7.09
CA VAL A 417 -19.38 15.27 -6.32
C VAL A 417 -19.73 15.82 -4.94
N LEU A 418 -18.76 15.99 -4.04
CA LEU A 418 -19.04 16.34 -2.64
C LEU A 418 -19.77 17.69 -2.50
N ASN A 419 -19.40 18.70 -3.29
CA ASN A 419 -20.06 20.01 -3.26
C ASN A 419 -21.45 20.02 -3.93
N GLN A 420 -21.72 19.09 -4.84
CA GLN A 420 -22.95 19.09 -5.65
C GLN A 420 -24.01 18.12 -5.12
N HIS A 421 -23.58 17.07 -4.42
CA HIS A 421 -24.44 15.98 -3.97
C HIS A 421 -24.40 15.87 -2.46
N GLY A 422 -25.26 16.64 -1.77
CA GLY A 422 -25.36 16.61 -0.30
C GLY A 422 -25.82 15.28 0.33
N TRP A 423 -26.12 14.29 -0.50
CA TRP A 423 -26.44 12.91 -0.10
C TRP A 423 -25.20 11.98 -0.15
N VAL A 424 -24.04 12.50 -0.56
CA VAL A 424 -22.75 11.81 -0.55
C VAL A 424 -21.96 12.26 0.68
N GLU A 425 -21.54 11.31 1.51
CA GLU A 425 -20.77 11.55 2.72
C GLU A 425 -19.26 11.50 2.46
N SER A 426 -18.83 10.60 1.58
CA SER A 426 -17.44 10.55 1.11
C SER A 426 -17.35 10.05 -0.31
N CYS A 427 -16.34 10.53 -1.04
CA CYS A 427 -16.05 10.10 -2.41
C CYS A 427 -14.57 10.36 -2.69
N MET A 428 -13.80 9.32 -3.00
CA MET A 428 -12.35 9.38 -3.14
C MET A 428 -11.86 8.45 -4.25
N ALA A 429 -10.84 8.89 -4.99
CA ALA A 429 -10.13 8.04 -5.93
C ALA A 429 -9.02 7.25 -5.24
N PHE A 430 -8.86 5.99 -5.61
CA PHE A 430 -7.79 5.12 -5.13
C PHE A 430 -7.00 4.52 -6.29
N ASN A 431 -5.72 4.28 -6.04
CA ASN A 431 -4.80 3.61 -6.96
C ASN A 431 -3.95 2.60 -6.16
N LEU A 432 -4.16 1.31 -6.42
CA LEU A 432 -3.38 0.21 -5.86
C LEU A 432 -2.49 -0.33 -6.97
N SER A 433 -1.18 -0.23 -6.82
CA SER A 433 -0.22 -0.73 -7.81
C SER A 433 0.66 -1.80 -7.19
N TYR A 434 0.72 -2.95 -7.85
CA TYR A 434 1.48 -4.13 -7.45
C TYR A 434 2.59 -4.43 -8.48
N THR A 435 3.42 -5.44 -8.23
CA THR A 435 4.54 -5.77 -9.14
C THR A 435 4.11 -6.12 -10.56
N ASP A 436 2.96 -6.77 -10.76
CA ASP A 436 2.52 -7.31 -12.05
C ASP A 436 1.10 -6.92 -12.48
N SER A 437 0.38 -6.14 -11.67
CA SER A 437 -0.97 -5.64 -11.95
C SER A 437 -1.30 -4.43 -11.04
N GLY A 438 -2.51 -3.88 -11.14
CA GLY A 438 -3.01 -2.84 -10.25
C GLY A 438 -4.53 -2.72 -10.28
N LEU A 439 -5.09 -1.88 -9.41
CA LEU A 439 -6.49 -1.48 -9.40
C LEU A 439 -6.59 0.04 -9.29
N PHE A 440 -7.44 0.63 -10.11
CA PHE A 440 -7.75 2.05 -10.04
C PHE A 440 -9.26 2.24 -10.01
N GLY A 441 -9.75 3.12 -9.13
CA GLY A 441 -11.17 3.27 -8.96
C GLY A 441 -11.59 4.46 -8.11
N ILE A 442 -12.89 4.49 -7.82
CA ILE A 442 -13.51 5.44 -6.90
C ILE A 442 -14.19 4.62 -5.80
N SER A 443 -14.02 5.06 -4.55
CA SER A 443 -14.80 4.64 -3.39
C SER A 443 -15.75 5.76 -2.98
N ALA A 444 -16.96 5.40 -2.56
CA ALA A 444 -17.93 6.38 -2.08
C ALA A 444 -18.82 5.83 -0.97
N SER A 445 -19.20 6.71 -0.05
CA SER A 445 -20.23 6.49 0.97
C SER A 445 -21.35 7.50 0.75
N CYS A 446 -22.59 7.02 0.74
CA CYS A 446 -23.77 7.85 0.48
C CYS A 446 -24.94 7.42 1.36
N VAL A 447 -25.98 8.23 1.42
CA VAL A 447 -27.23 7.84 2.10
C VAL A 447 -27.82 6.56 1.48
N PRO A 448 -28.58 5.75 2.26
CA PRO A 448 -29.28 4.58 1.76
C PRO A 448 -30.11 4.88 0.51
N ASN A 449 -30.27 3.87 -0.34
CA ASN A 449 -31.04 3.91 -1.58
C ASN A 449 -30.45 4.77 -2.71
N SER A 450 -29.28 5.37 -2.50
CA SER A 450 -28.61 6.21 -3.52
C SER A 450 -27.53 5.46 -4.31
N ILE A 451 -27.29 4.17 -4.07
CA ILE A 451 -26.20 3.40 -4.71
C ILE A 451 -26.29 3.41 -6.23
N ALA A 452 -27.48 3.24 -6.81
CA ALA A 452 -27.66 3.30 -8.26
C ALA A 452 -27.29 4.68 -8.82
N ASN A 453 -27.69 5.75 -8.14
CA ASN A 453 -27.34 7.13 -8.53
C ASN A 453 -25.84 7.39 -8.35
N MET A 454 -25.24 6.88 -7.27
CA MET A 454 -23.81 6.99 -7.00
C MET A 454 -22.99 6.30 -8.09
N LEU A 455 -23.41 5.11 -8.54
CA LEU A 455 -22.76 4.41 -9.65
C LEU A 455 -22.78 5.25 -10.93
N GLU A 456 -23.90 5.89 -11.27
CA GLU A 456 -23.98 6.80 -12.44
C GLU A 456 -23.04 7.99 -12.29
N VAL A 457 -22.95 8.60 -11.10
CA VAL A 457 -22.03 9.70 -10.81
C VAL A 457 -20.57 9.25 -10.96
N MET A 458 -20.20 8.10 -10.40
CA MET A 458 -18.84 7.55 -10.53
C MET A 458 -18.49 7.29 -11.99
N CYS A 459 -19.40 6.68 -12.75
CA CYS A 459 -19.19 6.42 -14.18
C CYS A 459 -19.01 7.72 -14.97
N ARG A 460 -19.81 8.76 -14.67
CA ARG A 460 -19.66 10.08 -15.29
C ARG A 460 -18.27 10.68 -15.05
N GLU A 461 -17.80 10.67 -13.80
CA GLU A 461 -16.50 11.26 -13.46
C GLU A 461 -15.33 10.50 -14.11
N LEU A 462 -15.41 9.17 -14.20
CA LEU A 462 -14.41 8.33 -14.86
C LEU A 462 -14.42 8.52 -16.39
N GLN A 463 -15.61 8.53 -17.01
CA GLN A 463 -15.74 8.79 -18.45
C GLN A 463 -15.23 10.19 -18.81
N ALA A 464 -15.47 11.19 -17.96
CA ALA A 464 -15.01 12.55 -18.23
C ALA A 464 -13.49 12.66 -18.43
N LEU A 465 -12.70 11.75 -17.85
CA LEU A 465 -11.25 11.69 -18.03
C LEU A 465 -10.83 11.19 -19.42
N THR A 466 -11.72 10.49 -20.13
CA THR A 466 -11.45 9.89 -21.45
C THR A 466 -11.89 10.78 -22.61
N LEU A 467 -12.62 11.86 -22.35
CA LEU A 467 -13.15 12.76 -23.39
C LEU A 467 -12.03 13.56 -24.08
N ASP A 468 -12.07 13.59 -25.40
CA ASP A 468 -11.10 14.33 -26.23
C ASP A 468 -11.33 15.84 -26.21
N SER A 469 -12.58 16.27 -25.99
CA SER A 469 -12.96 17.69 -25.93
C SER A 469 -14.16 17.91 -25.01
N GLY A 470 -14.46 19.19 -24.73
CA GLY A 470 -15.57 19.59 -23.88
C GLY A 470 -15.14 20.07 -22.50
N TYR A 471 -16.06 20.75 -21.81
CA TYR A 471 -15.80 21.40 -20.53
C TYR A 471 -15.49 20.41 -19.39
N SER A 472 -16.01 19.18 -19.49
CA SER A 472 -15.76 18.08 -18.55
C SER A 472 -14.47 17.31 -18.83
N GLY A 473 -13.90 17.44 -20.04
CA GLY A 473 -12.62 16.82 -20.41
C GLY A 473 -11.45 17.38 -19.58
N LEU A 474 -10.31 16.69 -19.61
CA LEU A 474 -9.11 17.11 -18.88
C LEU A 474 -8.61 18.49 -19.34
N GLN A 475 -8.41 19.40 -18.39
CA GLN A 475 -7.93 20.75 -18.61
C GLN A 475 -6.47 20.91 -18.16
N ILE A 476 -5.73 21.79 -18.82
CA ILE A 476 -4.30 22.03 -18.54
C ILE A 476 -4.08 22.50 -17.09
N GLN A 477 -4.97 23.36 -16.58
CA GLN A 477 -4.84 23.94 -15.23
C GLN A 477 -4.99 22.90 -14.12
N GLU A 478 -5.92 21.97 -14.25
CA GLU A 478 -6.10 20.90 -13.26
C GLU A 478 -4.99 19.86 -13.32
N VAL A 479 -4.50 19.53 -14.53
CA VAL A 479 -3.36 18.62 -14.68
C VAL A 479 -2.11 19.23 -14.05
N ASN A 480 -1.84 20.51 -14.29
CA ASN A 480 -0.71 21.20 -13.65
C ASN A 480 -0.86 21.28 -12.12
N ARG A 481 -2.09 21.52 -11.61
CA ARG A 481 -2.35 21.47 -10.17
C ARG A 481 -2.08 20.09 -9.58
N ALA A 482 -2.56 19.03 -10.23
CA ALA A 482 -2.36 17.65 -9.79
C ALA A 482 -0.88 17.25 -9.82
N LYS A 483 -0.14 17.61 -10.87
CA LYS A 483 1.31 17.40 -10.97
C LYS A 483 2.06 18.08 -9.83
N ASN A 484 1.71 19.32 -9.51
CA ASN A 484 2.31 20.06 -8.39
C ASN A 484 2.00 19.42 -7.05
N GLN A 485 0.74 19.01 -6.84
CA GLN A 485 0.31 18.37 -5.60
C GLN A 485 0.97 17.00 -5.42
N LEU A 486 1.10 16.19 -6.48
CA LEU A 486 1.78 14.90 -6.43
C LEU A 486 3.27 15.06 -6.09
N ARG A 487 3.97 15.99 -6.76
CA ARG A 487 5.38 16.29 -6.44
C ARG A 487 5.55 16.78 -5.01
N SER A 488 4.68 17.70 -4.57
CA SER A 488 4.69 18.20 -3.19
C SER A 488 4.50 17.07 -2.19
N SER A 489 3.50 16.20 -2.40
CA SER A 489 3.22 15.08 -1.51
C SER A 489 4.38 14.08 -1.47
N LEU A 490 4.99 13.78 -2.62
CA LEU A 490 6.17 12.90 -2.70
C LEU A 490 7.31 13.46 -1.85
N LEU A 491 7.69 14.72 -2.09
CA LEU A 491 8.79 15.37 -1.40
C LEU A 491 8.56 15.47 0.11
N MET A 492 7.36 15.90 0.53
CA MET A 492 7.00 16.00 1.94
C MET A 492 7.02 14.65 2.65
N ASN A 493 6.55 13.58 2.00
CA ASN A 493 6.56 12.25 2.59
C ASN A 493 7.99 11.73 2.80
N LEU A 494 8.89 12.00 1.86
CA LEU A 494 10.31 11.61 1.94
C LEU A 494 11.11 12.42 2.98
N GLU A 495 10.52 13.42 3.63
CA GLU A 495 11.12 14.06 4.82
C GLU A 495 11.07 13.14 6.05
N SER A 496 10.17 12.15 6.06
CA SER A 496 10.08 11.16 7.13
C SER A 496 11.08 10.04 6.94
N ARG A 497 11.97 9.87 7.92
CA ARG A 497 13.01 8.82 7.91
C ARG A 497 12.46 7.40 7.78
N MET A 498 11.29 7.12 8.35
CA MET A 498 10.64 5.80 8.21
C MET A 498 10.08 5.59 6.80
N VAL A 499 9.58 6.65 6.16
CA VAL A 499 9.08 6.58 4.79
C VAL A 499 10.22 6.45 3.79
N GLU A 500 11.30 7.22 3.98
CA GLU A 500 12.56 7.11 3.22
C GLU A 500 13.12 5.68 3.29
N LEU A 501 13.17 5.09 4.49
CA LEU A 501 13.62 3.73 4.71
C LEU A 501 12.74 2.69 3.97
N GLU A 502 11.42 2.80 4.11
CA GLU A 502 10.48 1.90 3.44
C GLU A 502 10.54 2.02 1.92
N ASP A 503 10.62 3.26 1.42
CA ASP A 503 10.79 3.53 0.00
C ASP A 503 12.06 2.86 -0.56
N LEU A 504 13.21 3.08 0.08
CA LEU A 504 14.48 2.45 -0.29
C LEU A 504 14.37 0.92 -0.29
N GLY A 505 13.86 0.34 0.80
CA GLY A 505 13.74 -1.10 0.96
C GLY A 505 12.86 -1.75 -0.10
N ARG A 506 11.67 -1.17 -0.33
CA ARG A 506 10.69 -1.70 -1.28
C ARG A 506 11.09 -1.47 -2.74
N GLN A 507 11.68 -0.34 -3.07
CA GLN A 507 12.18 -0.10 -4.43
C GLN A 507 13.29 -1.09 -4.79
N VAL A 508 14.24 -1.32 -3.89
CA VAL A 508 15.28 -2.33 -4.12
C VAL A 508 14.69 -3.73 -4.16
N GLN A 509 13.69 -4.04 -3.33
CA GLN A 509 12.98 -5.31 -3.36
C GLN A 509 12.36 -5.59 -4.73
N VAL A 510 11.66 -4.60 -5.30
CA VAL A 510 10.89 -4.74 -6.55
C VAL A 510 11.74 -4.56 -7.81
N HIS A 511 12.63 -3.56 -7.84
CA HIS A 511 13.38 -3.16 -9.05
C HIS A 511 14.86 -3.51 -8.99
N GLY A 512 15.39 -3.86 -7.81
CA GLY A 512 16.83 -4.03 -7.61
C GLY A 512 17.63 -2.72 -7.58
N ARG A 513 16.96 -1.56 -7.72
CA ARG A 513 17.55 -0.23 -7.64
C ARG A 513 16.58 0.77 -6.98
N LYS A 514 17.11 1.87 -6.46
CA LYS A 514 16.31 3.05 -6.08
C LYS A 514 16.24 4.04 -7.24
N ILE A 515 15.05 4.56 -7.50
CA ILE A 515 14.75 5.61 -8.47
C ILE A 515 14.86 6.95 -7.75
N GLY A 516 15.56 7.90 -8.38
CA GLY A 516 15.86 9.22 -7.83
C GLY A 516 14.63 10.11 -7.70
N VAL A 517 14.56 10.92 -6.64
CA VAL A 517 13.44 11.87 -6.44
C VAL A 517 13.39 12.88 -7.58
N GLN A 518 14.55 13.30 -8.10
CA GLN A 518 14.69 14.22 -9.22
C GLN A 518 14.18 13.57 -10.51
N GLU A 519 14.50 12.29 -10.70
CA GLU A 519 14.01 11.49 -11.83
C GLU A 519 12.48 11.36 -11.77
N MET A 520 11.92 11.05 -10.60
CA MET A 520 10.46 11.01 -10.38
C MET A 520 9.84 12.37 -10.69
N CYS A 521 10.39 13.47 -10.15
CA CYS A 521 9.86 14.82 -10.35
C CYS A 521 9.89 15.24 -11.81
N LYS A 522 10.97 14.94 -12.53
CA LYS A 522 11.13 15.22 -13.96
C LYS A 522 10.08 14.48 -14.79
N LYS A 523 9.82 13.21 -14.48
CA LYS A 523 8.79 12.42 -15.15
C LYS A 523 7.39 12.99 -14.93
N ILE A 524 7.07 13.38 -13.69
CA ILE A 524 5.77 13.99 -13.39
C ILE A 524 5.62 15.32 -14.13
N GLU A 525 6.68 16.13 -14.17
CA GLU A 525 6.68 17.42 -14.86
C GLU A 525 6.51 17.30 -16.38
N ALA A 526 7.04 16.24 -16.98
CA ALA A 526 6.91 15.98 -18.41
C ALA A 526 5.48 15.60 -18.84
N LEU A 527 4.61 15.17 -17.91
CA LEU A 527 3.26 14.69 -18.23
C LEU A 527 2.40 15.78 -18.88
N THR A 528 1.73 15.40 -19.96
CA THR A 528 0.76 16.23 -20.68
C THR A 528 -0.67 15.79 -20.42
N VAL A 529 -1.64 16.61 -20.85
CA VAL A 529 -3.07 16.25 -20.81
C VAL A 529 -3.33 14.99 -21.64
N ASP A 530 -2.64 14.84 -22.78
CA ASP A 530 -2.83 13.72 -23.70
C ASP A 530 -2.30 12.40 -23.10
N ASP A 531 -1.21 12.44 -22.35
CA ASP A 531 -0.69 11.28 -21.61
C ASP A 531 -1.71 10.78 -20.58
N LEU A 532 -2.26 11.69 -19.78
CA LEU A 532 -3.29 11.37 -18.79
C LEU A 532 -4.56 10.83 -19.46
N ARG A 533 -5.01 11.44 -20.57
CA ARG A 533 -6.19 10.97 -21.32
C ARG A 533 -5.95 9.57 -21.90
N ARG A 534 -4.75 9.31 -22.46
CA ARG A 534 -4.36 8.00 -23.00
C ARG A 534 -4.45 6.93 -21.91
N VAL A 535 -3.86 7.19 -20.76
CA VAL A 535 -3.87 6.25 -19.62
C VAL A 535 -5.29 6.06 -19.08
N ALA A 536 -6.09 7.11 -18.98
CA ALA A 536 -7.50 7.00 -18.60
C ALA A 536 -8.30 6.13 -19.58
N LYS A 537 -8.12 6.33 -20.90
CA LYS A 537 -8.73 5.47 -21.94
C LYS A 537 -8.29 4.02 -21.81
N GLN A 538 -7.02 3.78 -21.51
CA GLN A 538 -6.50 2.43 -21.34
C GLN A 538 -7.10 1.71 -20.12
N VAL A 539 -7.07 2.35 -18.95
CA VAL A 539 -7.57 1.79 -17.69
C VAL A 539 -9.09 1.64 -17.72
N PHE A 540 -9.82 2.75 -17.96
CA PHE A 540 -11.27 2.73 -17.89
C PHE A 540 -11.94 2.14 -19.13
N GLY A 541 -11.23 1.97 -20.24
CA GLY A 541 -11.70 1.18 -21.37
C GLY A 541 -11.48 -0.33 -21.21
N GLY A 542 -10.86 -0.78 -20.11
CA GLY A 542 -10.50 -2.19 -19.91
C GLY A 542 -9.49 -2.69 -20.93
N LEU A 543 -8.55 -1.83 -21.37
CA LEU A 543 -7.56 -2.12 -22.42
C LEU A 543 -6.14 -2.33 -21.86
N VAL A 544 -6.00 -2.39 -20.54
CA VAL A 544 -4.72 -2.69 -19.88
C VAL A 544 -4.25 -4.10 -20.29
N GLN A 545 -2.95 -4.22 -20.55
CA GLN A 545 -2.31 -5.47 -20.95
C GLN A 545 -1.18 -5.77 -19.97
N ASN A 546 -1.55 -6.34 -18.83
CA ASN A 546 -0.60 -6.82 -17.84
C ASN A 546 -0.14 -8.25 -18.16
N ARG A 547 0.91 -8.71 -17.48
CA ARG A 547 1.49 -10.05 -17.67
C ARG A 547 0.46 -11.16 -17.48
N GLY A 548 -0.49 -10.98 -16.57
CA GLY A 548 -1.55 -11.93 -16.32
C GLY A 548 -2.67 -11.97 -17.36
N GLN A 549 -2.71 -11.06 -18.34
CA GLN A 549 -3.74 -10.98 -19.38
C GLN A 549 -5.17 -10.84 -18.84
N GLY A 550 -5.40 -9.83 -17.99
CA GLY A 550 -6.70 -9.61 -17.38
C GLY A 550 -7.85 -9.33 -18.37
N THR A 551 -9.07 -9.48 -17.87
CA THR A 551 -10.30 -9.43 -18.70
C THR A 551 -10.72 -8.01 -19.11
N GLY A 552 -10.28 -6.99 -18.38
CA GLY A 552 -10.76 -5.61 -18.54
C GLY A 552 -12.20 -5.35 -18.07
N ARG A 553 -12.86 -6.31 -17.42
CA ARG A 553 -14.20 -6.14 -16.84
C ARG A 553 -14.17 -5.26 -15.58
N PRO A 554 -15.22 -4.51 -15.26
CA PRO A 554 -15.26 -3.73 -14.01
C PRO A 554 -15.30 -4.65 -12.77
N THR A 555 -14.78 -4.13 -11.66
CA THR A 555 -14.96 -4.68 -10.31
C THR A 555 -15.86 -3.75 -9.51
N VAL A 556 -16.93 -4.30 -8.90
CA VAL A 556 -17.83 -3.54 -8.04
C VAL A 556 -18.04 -4.25 -6.70
N VAL A 557 -17.90 -3.52 -5.60
CA VAL A 557 -18.21 -4.02 -4.26
C VAL A 557 -19.20 -3.06 -3.61
N ILE A 558 -20.32 -3.58 -3.11
CA ILE A 558 -21.37 -2.79 -2.46
C ILE A 558 -21.72 -3.32 -1.07
N GLN A 559 -22.08 -2.40 -0.19
CA GLN A 559 -22.72 -2.71 1.08
C GLN A 559 -23.79 -1.64 1.36
N GLU A 560 -25.06 -2.02 1.28
CA GLU A 560 -26.18 -1.10 1.45
C GLU A 560 -26.56 -0.93 2.93
N GLY A 561 -26.88 0.28 3.36
CA GLY A 561 -27.49 0.53 4.66
C GLY A 561 -29.00 0.32 4.63
N GLU A 562 -29.58 -0.18 5.72
CA GLU A 562 -31.03 -0.33 5.84
C GLU A 562 -31.75 1.01 6.05
N MET A 563 -32.89 1.17 5.37
CA MET A 563 -33.80 2.29 5.58
C MET A 563 -35.13 1.77 6.14
N GLU A 564 -35.60 2.39 7.22
CA GLU A 564 -36.88 2.03 7.83
C GLU A 564 -38.03 2.20 6.82
N GLY A 565 -38.91 1.20 6.75
CA GLY A 565 -40.11 1.24 5.91
C GLY A 565 -39.86 1.06 4.41
N THR A 566 -38.62 0.93 3.94
CA THR A 566 -38.31 0.77 2.49
C THR A 566 -37.60 -0.55 2.22
N LYS A 567 -38.19 -1.41 1.37
CA LYS A 567 -37.53 -2.60 0.83
C LYS A 567 -37.20 -2.39 -0.64
N LEU A 568 -35.97 -1.97 -0.92
CA LEU A 568 -35.46 -1.97 -2.30
C LEU A 568 -34.96 -3.35 -2.69
N ALA A 569 -35.24 -3.71 -3.95
CA ALA A 569 -34.65 -4.88 -4.56
C ALA A 569 -33.12 -4.67 -4.68
N PRO A 570 -32.30 -5.69 -4.37
CA PRO A 570 -30.85 -5.57 -4.52
C PRO A 570 -30.48 -5.39 -5.99
N LEU A 571 -29.53 -4.47 -6.25
CA LEU A 571 -28.96 -4.26 -7.58
C LEU A 571 -28.32 -5.55 -8.08
N GLN A 572 -28.80 -6.03 -9.23
CA GLN A 572 -28.26 -7.24 -9.85
C GLN A 572 -26.98 -6.92 -10.61
N TRP A 573 -26.04 -7.86 -10.64
CA TRP A 573 -24.76 -7.67 -11.33
C TRP A 573 -24.94 -7.30 -12.81
N THR A 574 -25.88 -7.94 -13.50
CA THR A 574 -26.19 -7.65 -14.91
C THR A 574 -26.64 -6.22 -15.13
N GLU A 575 -27.41 -5.65 -14.19
CA GLU A 575 -27.86 -4.25 -14.25
C GLU A 575 -26.68 -3.30 -14.03
N ILE A 576 -25.82 -3.59 -13.06
CA ILE A 576 -24.61 -2.81 -12.78
C ILE A 576 -23.70 -2.78 -14.01
N GLN A 577 -23.45 -3.93 -14.63
CA GLN A 577 -22.64 -4.01 -15.85
C GLN A 577 -23.24 -3.20 -16.99
N GLN A 578 -24.56 -3.28 -17.20
CA GLN A 578 -25.24 -2.51 -18.24
C GLN A 578 -25.13 -1.00 -18.01
N ARG A 579 -25.26 -0.56 -16.75
CA ARG A 579 -25.07 0.86 -16.38
C ARG A 579 -23.65 1.32 -16.69
N ILE A 580 -22.64 0.57 -16.26
CA ILE A 580 -21.22 0.90 -16.53
C ILE A 580 -20.95 0.92 -18.05
N ALA A 581 -21.42 -0.09 -18.78
CA ALA A 581 -21.24 -0.20 -20.23
C ALA A 581 -21.91 0.94 -21.01
N LYS A 582 -23.03 1.49 -20.52
CA LYS A 582 -23.70 2.67 -21.11
C LYS A 582 -22.79 3.90 -21.14
N TRP A 583 -21.87 4.01 -20.19
CA TRP A 583 -20.85 5.07 -20.15
C TRP A 583 -19.61 4.75 -21.00
N GLY A 584 -19.57 3.60 -21.69
CA GLY A 584 -18.42 3.17 -22.48
C GLY A 584 -17.22 2.77 -21.62
N LEU A 585 -17.46 2.33 -20.38
CA LEU A 585 -16.42 1.93 -19.43
C LEU A 585 -16.31 0.41 -19.34
N GLY A 586 -15.09 -0.08 -19.22
CA GLY A 586 -14.73 -1.49 -19.15
C GLY A 586 -15.00 -2.27 -20.45
N ARG A 587 -14.65 -3.56 -20.41
CA ARG A 587 -15.08 -4.56 -21.38
C ARG A 587 -16.27 -5.35 -20.84
N ALA A 588 -17.19 -5.71 -21.72
CA ALA A 588 -18.39 -6.50 -21.38
C ALA A 588 -18.07 -7.95 -20.96
#